data_AF-A0A9X0CT43-F1
#
_entry.id   AF-A0A9X0CT43-F1
#
_cell.length_a   1.000
_cell.length_b   1.000
_cell.length_c   1.000
_cell.angle_alpha   90.00
_cell.angle_beta   90.00
_cell.angle_gamma   90.00
#
_symmetry.space_group_name_H-M   'P 1'
#
loop_
_entity.id
_entity.type
_entity.pdbx_description
1 polymer ?
#
loop_
_entity_poly.entity_id
_entity_poly.type
_entity_poly.pdbx_seq_one_letter_code
_entity_poly.pdbx_strand_id
1 'polypeptide(L)'
;MRMVKSPEEIELIKQGARIADLGREAAVNAIKEGAGEHEIALASTDVMVREIADTYPHSEIRDNRHMKLWEINCKVHRRGLELIKPARACSDIANELNEIYREHDLLKYRTLGYGHSLGIVCHYYGRESGVEFREDRKTILQPNMVVSMDPMITMPEGKPGAGVYREHDMLVVKETDSEDITKFPYGPEHNIIKN
;
A
#
# COMPACT_ATOMS: atom_id res chain seq x y z
N MET A 1 -3.43 -4.22 32.10
CA MET A 1 -4.83 -3.84 31.80
C MET A 1 -5.39 -4.58 30.56
N ARG A 2 -5.15 -5.91 30.42
CA ARG A 2 -5.66 -6.76 29.30
C ARG A 2 -6.42 -8.02 29.78
N MET A 3 -6.63 -8.11 31.10
CA MET A 3 -7.24 -9.29 31.71
C MET A 3 -8.76 -9.34 31.45
N VAL A 4 -9.43 -8.18 31.45
CA VAL A 4 -10.85 -8.01 31.13
C VAL A 4 -10.98 -7.56 29.68
N LYS A 5 -11.87 -8.22 28.91
CA LYS A 5 -12.05 -8.00 27.47
C LYS A 5 -13.17 -6.99 27.25
N SER A 6 -13.03 -6.15 26.23
CA SER A 6 -14.13 -5.33 25.75
C SER A 6 -15.24 -6.20 25.15
N PRO A 7 -16.48 -5.67 25.02
CA PRO A 7 -17.56 -6.37 24.33
C PRO A 7 -17.18 -6.79 22.90
N GLU A 8 -16.43 -5.95 22.17
CA GLU A 8 -15.97 -6.23 20.81
C GLU A 8 -14.96 -7.38 20.78
N GLU A 9 -14.02 -7.41 21.73
CA GLU A 9 -13.08 -8.53 21.88
C GLU A 9 -13.81 -9.83 22.19
N ILE A 10 -14.83 -9.79 23.06
CA ILE A 10 -15.63 -10.97 23.39
C ILE A 10 -16.37 -11.50 22.15
N GLU A 11 -16.93 -10.61 21.32
CA GLU A 11 -17.64 -11.02 20.10
C GLU A 11 -16.69 -11.65 19.08
N LEU A 12 -15.50 -11.05 18.88
CA LEU A 12 -14.47 -11.63 18.02
C LEU A 12 -14.04 -13.03 18.51
N ILE A 13 -13.86 -13.21 19.82
CA ILE A 13 -13.50 -14.50 20.43
C ILE A 13 -14.61 -15.55 20.21
N LYS A 14 -15.89 -15.15 20.32
CA LYS A 14 -17.02 -16.06 20.05
C LYS A 14 -17.05 -16.52 18.60
N GLN A 15 -16.78 -15.61 17.65
CA GLN A 15 -16.65 -15.99 16.24
C GLN A 15 -15.46 -16.94 16.02
N GLY A 16 -14.33 -16.70 16.69
CA GLY A 16 -13.19 -17.63 16.66
C GLY A 16 -13.55 -19.03 17.18
N ALA A 17 -14.33 -19.12 18.25
CA ALA A 17 -14.81 -20.40 18.78
C ALA A 17 -15.74 -21.12 17.79
N ARG A 18 -16.70 -20.40 17.19
CA ARG A 18 -17.61 -20.94 16.16
C ARG A 18 -16.85 -21.54 14.97
N ILE A 19 -15.81 -20.85 14.50
CA ILE A 19 -14.96 -21.32 13.40
C ILE A 19 -14.16 -22.55 13.81
N ALA A 20 -13.63 -22.59 15.04
CA ALA A 20 -12.92 -23.75 15.57
C ALA A 20 -13.82 -24.99 15.67
N ASP A 21 -15.11 -24.83 15.97
CA ASP A 21 -16.08 -25.93 15.98
C ASP A 21 -16.26 -26.55 14.58
N LEU A 22 -16.33 -25.73 13.52
CA LEU A 22 -16.37 -26.21 12.14
C LEU A 22 -15.09 -26.97 11.75
N GLY A 23 -13.92 -26.45 12.14
CA GLY A 23 -12.65 -27.14 11.95
C GLY A 23 -12.57 -28.48 12.68
N ARG A 24 -13.17 -28.57 13.88
CA ARG A 24 -13.26 -29.80 14.66
C ARG A 24 -14.16 -30.83 13.99
N GLU A 25 -15.33 -30.41 13.50
CA GLU A 25 -16.24 -31.30 12.76
C GLU A 25 -15.56 -31.88 11.51
N ALA A 26 -14.88 -31.03 10.74
CA ALA A 26 -14.12 -31.45 9.56
C ALA A 26 -13.00 -32.45 9.91
N ALA A 27 -12.27 -32.20 11.00
CA ALA A 27 -11.25 -33.12 11.50
C ALA A 27 -11.85 -34.49 11.86
N VAL A 28 -12.96 -34.52 12.60
CA VAL A 28 -13.63 -35.77 13.01
C VAL A 28 -14.08 -36.58 11.79
N ASN A 29 -14.66 -35.92 10.79
CA ASN A 29 -15.11 -36.57 9.56
C ASN A 29 -13.95 -37.14 8.71
N ALA A 30 -12.74 -36.59 8.85
CA ALA A 30 -11.56 -37.07 8.14
C ALA A 30 -10.88 -38.29 8.82
N ILE A 31 -11.23 -38.60 10.07
CA ILE A 31 -10.63 -39.73 10.81
C ILE A 31 -11.15 -41.06 10.25
N LYS A 32 -10.23 -41.91 9.80
CA LYS A 32 -10.47 -43.30 9.43
C LYS A 32 -9.18 -44.12 9.58
N GLU A 33 -9.30 -45.44 9.66
CA GLU A 33 -8.15 -46.33 9.72
C GLU A 33 -7.23 -46.10 8.52
N GLY A 34 -5.93 -45.92 8.79
CA GLY A 34 -4.92 -45.64 7.77
C GLY A 34 -4.85 -44.18 7.28
N ALA A 35 -5.66 -43.26 7.80
CA ALA A 35 -5.53 -41.83 7.48
C ALA A 35 -4.25 -41.24 8.10
N GLY A 36 -3.51 -40.44 7.32
CA GLY A 36 -2.36 -39.69 7.81
C GLY A 36 -2.80 -38.50 8.66
N GLU A 37 -2.07 -38.20 9.74
CA GLU A 37 -2.38 -37.06 10.62
C GLU A 37 -2.36 -35.72 9.87
N HIS A 38 -1.48 -35.57 8.88
CA HIS A 38 -1.42 -34.39 8.03
C HIS A 38 -2.69 -34.21 7.19
N GLU A 39 -3.31 -35.27 6.71
CA GLU A 39 -4.58 -35.19 5.95
C GLU A 39 -5.73 -34.73 6.84
N ILE A 40 -5.79 -35.20 8.08
CA ILE A 40 -6.79 -34.76 9.07
C ILE A 40 -6.57 -33.27 9.42
N ALA A 41 -5.31 -32.86 9.60
CA ALA A 41 -4.97 -31.46 9.85
C ALA A 41 -5.30 -30.54 8.67
N LEU A 42 -5.05 -31.00 7.43
CA LEU A 42 -5.39 -30.26 6.21
C LEU A 42 -6.91 -30.10 6.06
N ALA A 43 -7.68 -31.17 6.27
CA ALA A 43 -9.14 -31.11 6.23
C ALA A 43 -9.71 -30.11 7.24
N SER A 44 -9.17 -30.10 8.47
CA SER A 44 -9.56 -29.12 9.50
C SER A 44 -9.19 -27.68 9.11
N THR A 45 -7.96 -27.50 8.62
CA THR A 45 -7.41 -26.17 8.29
C THR A 45 -8.12 -25.54 7.10
N ASP A 46 -8.39 -26.31 6.03
CA ASP A 46 -9.06 -25.80 4.82
C ASP A 46 -10.45 -25.23 5.15
N VAL A 47 -11.23 -25.94 5.97
CA VAL A 47 -12.57 -25.48 6.39
C VAL A 47 -12.48 -24.21 7.22
N MET A 48 -11.58 -24.15 8.21
CA MET A 48 -11.43 -22.95 9.04
C MET A 48 -10.96 -21.74 8.22
N VAL A 49 -10.03 -21.92 7.29
CA VAL A 49 -9.51 -20.83 6.44
C VAL A 49 -10.61 -20.26 5.55
N ARG A 50 -11.41 -21.12 4.92
CA ARG A 50 -12.56 -20.69 4.09
C ARG A 50 -13.59 -19.94 4.92
N GLU A 51 -13.96 -20.48 6.08
CA GLU A 51 -14.94 -19.84 6.95
C GLU A 51 -14.46 -18.48 7.49
N ILE A 52 -13.16 -18.35 7.82
CA ILE A 52 -12.58 -17.05 8.20
C ILE A 52 -12.72 -16.05 7.05
N ALA A 53 -12.41 -16.46 5.82
CA ALA A 53 -12.53 -15.61 4.65
C ALA A 53 -13.99 -15.18 4.39
N ASP A 54 -14.96 -16.08 4.59
CA ASP A 54 -16.38 -15.80 4.42
C ASP A 54 -16.96 -14.93 5.55
N THR A 55 -16.53 -15.18 6.79
CA THR A 55 -16.98 -14.43 7.98
C THR A 55 -16.43 -13.01 7.99
N TYR A 56 -15.21 -12.83 7.47
CA TYR A 56 -14.53 -11.54 7.42
C TYR A 56 -14.09 -11.20 6.00
N PRO A 57 -15.01 -10.98 5.04
CA PRO A 57 -14.70 -10.79 3.62
C PRO A 57 -13.98 -9.47 3.30
N HIS A 58 -13.83 -8.62 4.32
CA HIS A 58 -13.08 -7.35 4.31
C HIS A 58 -11.86 -7.37 5.23
N SER A 59 -11.67 -8.46 5.99
CA SER A 59 -10.38 -8.83 6.55
C SER A 59 -9.73 -9.72 5.50
N GLU A 60 -8.72 -9.26 4.76
CA GLU A 60 -7.85 -10.29 4.19
C GLU A 60 -7.27 -11.10 5.38
N ILE A 61 -6.68 -12.24 5.10
CA ILE A 61 -5.52 -12.69 5.88
C ILE A 61 -4.41 -11.65 5.56
N ARG A 62 -4.66 -10.44 6.07
CA ARG A 62 -4.19 -9.11 5.70
C ARG A 62 -3.21 -8.78 6.78
N ASP A 63 -1.92 -8.71 6.48
CA ASP A 63 -1.08 -8.00 7.43
C ASP A 63 -1.60 -6.55 7.45
N ASN A 64 -2.16 -6.11 8.58
CA ASN A 64 -2.50 -4.70 8.83
C ASN A 64 -1.38 -3.77 8.37
N ARG A 65 -0.14 -4.28 8.36
CA ARG A 65 1.02 -3.58 7.84
C ARG A 65 1.00 -3.32 6.33
N HIS A 66 0.65 -4.29 5.47
CA HIS A 66 0.61 -4.07 4.01
C HIS A 66 -0.37 -2.94 3.67
N MET A 67 -1.58 -3.03 4.22
CA MET A 67 -2.61 -2.00 4.03
C MET A 67 -2.18 -0.64 4.57
N LYS A 68 -1.63 -0.60 5.79
CA LYS A 68 -1.17 0.66 6.38
C LYS A 68 -0.06 1.30 5.56
N LEU A 69 0.89 0.52 5.06
CA LEU A 69 1.96 1.01 4.20
C LEU A 69 1.41 1.53 2.87
N TRP A 70 0.49 0.80 2.25
CA TRP A 70 -0.16 1.20 1.01
C TRP A 70 -0.95 2.50 1.19
N GLU A 71 -1.80 2.60 2.21
CA GLU A 71 -2.58 3.80 2.52
C GLU A 71 -1.69 5.02 2.78
N ILE A 72 -0.56 4.84 3.48
CA ILE A 72 0.40 5.93 3.69
C ILE A 72 1.05 6.34 2.37
N ASN A 73 1.46 5.39 1.52
CA ASN A 73 2.00 5.69 0.19
C ASN A 73 0.96 6.45 -0.66
N CYS A 74 -0.31 6.04 -0.64
CA CYS A 74 -1.41 6.73 -1.30
C CYS A 74 -1.71 8.10 -0.69
N LYS A 75 -1.51 8.31 0.61
CA LYS A 75 -1.61 9.63 1.27
C LYS A 75 -0.53 10.57 0.74
N VAL A 76 0.72 10.09 0.62
CA VAL A 76 1.82 10.86 0.03
C VAL A 76 1.55 11.16 -1.44
N HIS A 77 1.06 10.18 -2.20
CA HIS A 77 0.66 10.35 -3.60
C HIS A 77 -0.37 11.46 -3.77
N ARG A 78 -1.51 11.35 -3.07
CA ARG A 78 -2.57 12.37 -3.06
C ARG A 78 -2.04 13.75 -2.71
N ARG A 79 -1.22 13.86 -1.66
CA ARG A 79 -0.61 15.14 -1.31
C ARG A 79 0.25 15.67 -2.45
N GLY A 80 1.08 14.83 -3.05
CA GLY A 80 1.92 15.18 -4.19
C GLY A 80 1.13 15.77 -5.36
N LEU A 81 -0.01 15.18 -5.72
CA LEU A 81 -0.90 15.71 -6.75
C LEU A 81 -1.38 17.14 -6.42
N GLU A 82 -1.67 17.43 -5.15
CA GLU A 82 -2.05 18.79 -4.70
C GLU A 82 -0.87 19.79 -4.74
N LEU A 83 0.37 19.32 -4.56
CA LEU A 83 1.54 20.21 -4.49
C LEU A 83 2.06 20.64 -5.85
N ILE A 84 1.87 19.82 -6.89
CA ILE A 84 2.39 20.08 -8.24
C ILE A 84 1.57 21.21 -8.87
N LYS A 85 2.11 22.42 -8.75
CA LYS A 85 1.54 23.68 -9.26
C LYS A 85 2.68 24.60 -9.71
N PRO A 86 2.41 25.59 -10.58
CA PRO A 86 3.42 26.57 -10.97
C PRO A 86 3.97 27.35 -9.75
N ALA A 87 5.15 27.93 -9.92
CA ALA A 87 5.86 28.74 -8.92
C ALA A 87 6.33 27.99 -7.67
N ARG A 88 6.27 26.65 -7.66
CA ARG A 88 6.76 25.83 -6.55
C ARG A 88 8.11 25.19 -6.85
N ALA A 89 9.03 25.21 -5.89
CA ALA A 89 10.32 24.55 -6.04
C ALA A 89 10.18 23.03 -5.90
N CYS A 90 10.93 22.29 -6.72
CA CYS A 90 11.00 20.83 -6.64
C CYS A 90 11.41 20.34 -5.23
N SER A 91 12.35 21.03 -4.58
CA SER A 91 12.80 20.70 -3.23
C SER A 91 11.71 20.87 -2.18
N ASP A 92 10.84 21.86 -2.36
CA ASP A 92 9.81 22.16 -1.36
C ASP A 92 8.70 21.11 -1.40
N ILE A 93 8.38 20.61 -2.60
CA ILE A 93 7.51 19.44 -2.78
C ILE A 93 8.14 18.23 -2.09
N ALA A 94 9.41 17.93 -2.37
CA ALA A 94 10.09 16.77 -1.78
C ALA A 94 10.15 16.84 -0.25
N ASN A 95 10.50 18.00 0.30
CA ASN A 95 10.60 18.20 1.75
C ASN A 95 9.25 18.08 2.45
N GLU A 96 8.18 18.60 1.84
CA GLU A 96 6.84 18.47 2.44
C GLU A 96 6.35 17.01 2.43
N LEU A 97 6.54 16.29 1.33
CA LEU A 97 6.19 14.87 1.25
C LEU A 97 7.02 14.01 2.23
N ASN A 98 8.27 14.40 2.49
CA ASN A 98 9.10 13.76 3.51
C ASN A 98 8.51 13.86 4.91
N GLU A 99 7.81 14.96 5.25
CA GLU A 99 7.18 15.09 6.58
C GLU A 99 6.13 14.01 6.81
N ILE A 100 5.32 13.70 5.80
CA ILE A 100 4.32 12.62 5.90
C ILE A 100 4.99 11.28 6.15
N TYR A 101 6.07 10.95 5.43
CA TYR A 101 6.80 9.73 5.71
C TYR A 101 7.52 9.74 7.06
N ARG A 102 7.98 10.89 7.52
CA ARG A 102 8.64 11.04 8.84
C ARG A 102 7.65 10.82 9.98
N GLU A 103 6.43 11.34 9.89
CA GLU A 103 5.33 11.08 10.83
C GLU A 103 5.05 9.58 11.04
N HIS A 104 5.29 8.78 10.00
CA HIS A 104 5.06 7.35 10.01
C HIS A 104 6.33 6.49 10.19
N ASP A 105 7.49 7.11 10.41
CA ASP A 105 8.80 6.45 10.51
C ASP A 105 9.16 5.62 9.26
N LEU A 106 8.73 6.11 8.09
CA LEU A 106 8.93 5.46 6.78
C LEU A 106 9.93 6.16 5.87
N LEU A 107 10.38 7.37 6.21
CA LEU A 107 11.28 8.15 5.33
C LEU A 107 12.57 7.39 4.98
N LYS A 108 13.08 6.60 5.92
CA LYS A 108 14.26 5.72 5.73
C LYS A 108 14.06 4.57 4.73
N TYR A 109 12.82 4.30 4.32
CA TYR A 109 12.47 3.29 3.32
C TYR A 109 12.16 3.89 1.95
N ARG A 110 12.21 5.22 1.80
CA ARG A 110 12.06 5.87 0.50
C ARG A 110 13.28 5.57 -0.37
N THR A 111 13.04 5.15 -1.60
CA THR A 111 14.09 4.65 -2.50
C THR A 111 14.60 5.69 -3.49
N LEU A 112 13.75 6.61 -3.95
CA LEU A 112 13.99 7.49 -5.09
C LEU A 112 13.43 8.90 -4.81
N GLY A 113 13.64 9.84 -5.74
CA GLY A 113 12.90 11.10 -5.77
C GLY A 113 11.40 10.86 -6.08
N TYR A 114 10.58 11.89 -5.86
CA TYR A 114 9.11 11.78 -5.98
C TYR A 114 8.54 11.97 -7.38
N GLY A 115 9.39 12.26 -8.36
CA GLY A 115 8.96 12.62 -9.70
C GLY A 115 10.08 13.19 -10.54
N HIS A 116 9.89 13.18 -11.85
CA HIS A 116 10.84 13.69 -12.82
C HIS A 116 10.17 14.26 -14.07
N SER A 117 10.94 15.02 -14.86
CA SER A 117 10.55 15.48 -16.19
C SER A 117 10.15 14.32 -17.10
N LEU A 118 9.11 14.52 -17.90
CA LEU A 118 8.70 13.63 -18.98
C LEU A 118 8.92 14.30 -20.34
N GLY A 119 8.98 13.51 -21.41
CA GLY A 119 9.28 14.00 -22.76
C GLY A 119 10.03 12.97 -23.59
N ILE A 120 11.11 13.37 -24.25
CA ILE A 120 11.96 12.48 -25.05
C ILE A 120 12.95 11.79 -24.10
N VAL A 121 12.49 10.73 -23.45
CA VAL A 121 13.26 9.96 -22.46
C VAL A 121 12.95 8.48 -22.58
N CYS A 122 13.93 7.65 -22.29
CA CYS A 122 13.75 6.21 -22.12
C CYS A 122 14.73 5.67 -21.06
N HIS A 123 14.80 4.36 -20.92
CA HIS A 123 15.65 3.71 -19.92
C HIS A 123 17.16 3.79 -20.22
N TYR A 124 17.57 4.20 -21.43
CA TYR A 124 18.98 4.24 -21.85
C TYR A 124 19.45 5.59 -22.42
N TYR A 125 18.57 6.59 -22.55
CA TYR A 125 18.95 7.96 -22.90
C TYR A 125 17.90 9.01 -22.48
N GLY A 126 18.30 10.27 -22.58
CA GLY A 126 17.44 11.42 -22.34
C GLY A 126 17.34 11.75 -20.86
N ARG A 127 16.23 12.42 -20.48
CA ARG A 127 15.88 12.92 -19.15
C ARG A 127 16.50 14.28 -18.79
N GLU A 128 15.64 15.26 -18.56
CA GLU A 128 16.03 16.59 -18.08
C GLU A 128 16.31 16.55 -16.56
N SER A 129 17.58 16.38 -16.19
CA SER A 129 18.03 16.34 -14.78
C SER A 129 17.76 17.61 -13.95
N GLY A 130 17.31 18.69 -14.61
CA GLY A 130 16.92 19.93 -13.96
C GLY A 130 15.58 19.85 -13.21
N VAL A 131 14.64 19.01 -13.65
CA VAL A 131 13.30 18.88 -13.05
C VAL A 131 13.18 17.50 -12.41
N GLU A 132 13.52 17.44 -11.13
CA GLU A 132 13.53 16.23 -10.31
C GLU A 132 13.00 16.61 -8.93
N PHE A 133 12.01 15.90 -8.41
CA PHE A 133 11.51 16.14 -7.04
C PHE A 133 12.43 15.50 -6.01
N ARG A 134 13.54 16.20 -5.76
CA ARG A 134 14.58 15.86 -4.78
C ARG A 134 14.92 17.08 -3.91
N GLU A 135 15.42 16.83 -2.72
CA GLU A 135 15.65 17.82 -1.66
C GLU A 135 16.60 18.96 -2.07
N ASP A 136 17.54 18.68 -2.97
CA ASP A 136 18.56 19.61 -3.45
C ASP A 136 18.10 20.42 -4.68
N ARG A 137 16.94 20.11 -5.27
CA ARG A 137 16.52 20.67 -6.57
C ARG A 137 15.72 21.95 -6.39
N LYS A 138 16.34 23.09 -6.70
CA LYS A 138 15.73 24.42 -6.56
C LYS A 138 14.92 24.88 -7.77
N THR A 139 14.82 24.04 -8.80
CA THR A 139 14.03 24.34 -10.00
C THR A 139 12.58 24.62 -9.64
N ILE A 140 12.08 25.75 -10.13
CA ILE A 140 10.70 26.18 -9.95
C ILE A 140 9.85 25.60 -11.09
N LEU A 141 8.73 24.98 -10.75
CA LEU A 141 7.77 24.48 -11.73
C LEU A 141 7.14 25.65 -12.51
N GLN A 142 7.02 25.46 -13.83
CA GLN A 142 6.46 26.44 -14.76
C GLN A 142 5.33 25.81 -15.57
N PRO A 143 4.38 26.61 -16.08
CA PRO A 143 3.38 26.13 -17.02
C PRO A 143 4.02 25.37 -18.20
N ASN A 144 3.33 24.34 -18.68
CA ASN A 144 3.74 23.40 -19.73
C ASN A 144 4.86 22.41 -19.37
N MET A 145 5.39 22.44 -18.14
CA MET A 145 6.18 21.30 -17.65
C MET A 145 5.29 20.07 -17.52
N VAL A 146 5.83 18.91 -17.89
CA VAL A 146 5.16 17.61 -17.70
C VAL A 146 6.04 16.79 -16.76
N VAL A 147 5.47 16.40 -15.62
CA VAL A 147 6.19 15.76 -14.52
C VAL A 147 5.41 14.54 -14.02
N SER A 148 6.10 13.60 -13.41
CA SER A 148 5.46 12.50 -12.67
C SER A 148 5.29 12.83 -11.18
N MET A 149 4.35 12.12 -10.54
CA MET A 149 4.27 11.98 -9.07
C MET A 149 4.30 10.49 -8.75
N ASP A 150 5.42 10.01 -8.21
CA ASP A 150 5.65 8.58 -8.04
C ASP A 150 6.31 8.19 -6.70
N PRO A 151 5.66 8.48 -5.56
CA PRO A 151 6.19 8.14 -4.25
C PRO A 151 6.34 6.62 -4.12
N MET A 152 7.50 6.22 -3.59
CA MET A 152 7.86 4.82 -3.43
C MET A 152 8.55 4.57 -2.09
N ILE A 153 8.11 3.51 -1.41
CA ILE A 153 8.83 2.93 -0.28
C ILE A 153 9.11 1.45 -0.53
N THR A 154 10.28 0.98 -0.11
CA THR A 154 10.68 -0.42 -0.17
C THR A 154 10.91 -0.95 1.24
N MET A 155 10.06 -1.87 1.65
CA MET A 155 10.21 -2.60 2.89
C MET A 155 11.12 -3.83 2.68
N PRO A 156 12.24 -3.94 3.43
CA PRO A 156 13.14 -5.08 3.32
C PRO A 156 12.45 -6.43 3.56
N GLU A 157 12.99 -7.47 2.92
CA GLU A 157 12.61 -8.86 3.19
C GLU A 157 12.71 -9.21 4.69
N GLY A 158 11.80 -10.06 5.16
CA GLY A 158 11.74 -10.45 6.58
C GLY A 158 11.09 -9.43 7.51
N LYS A 159 10.69 -8.24 7.02
CA LYS A 159 9.88 -7.29 7.80
C LYS A 159 8.38 -7.45 7.50
N PRO A 160 7.50 -7.18 8.49
CA PRO A 160 6.07 -7.05 8.23
C PRO A 160 5.79 -6.04 7.11
N GLY A 161 4.97 -6.43 6.15
CA GLY A 161 4.72 -5.65 4.93
C GLY A 161 5.89 -5.56 3.94
N ALA A 162 6.85 -6.50 3.97
CA ALA A 162 7.95 -6.58 3.00
C ALA A 162 7.44 -6.49 1.56
N GLY A 163 8.12 -5.70 0.74
CA GLY A 163 7.67 -5.40 -0.62
C GLY A 163 7.84 -3.94 -1.00
N VAL A 164 7.31 -3.58 -2.16
CA VAL A 164 7.40 -2.25 -2.75
C VAL A 164 6.00 -1.68 -2.92
N TYR A 165 5.80 -0.43 -2.50
CA TYR A 165 4.57 0.31 -2.68
C TYR A 165 4.88 1.53 -3.52
N ARG A 166 4.22 1.68 -4.66
CA ARG A 166 4.43 2.79 -5.58
C ARG A 166 3.18 3.05 -6.40
N GLU A 167 2.76 4.29 -6.42
CA GLU A 167 1.81 4.83 -7.40
C GLU A 167 2.59 5.67 -8.42
N HIS A 168 2.02 5.97 -9.58
CA HIS A 168 2.66 6.86 -10.55
C HIS A 168 1.63 7.54 -11.45
N ASP A 169 1.45 8.84 -11.25
CA ASP A 169 0.65 9.70 -12.13
C ASP A 169 1.51 10.67 -12.93
N MET A 170 0.97 11.14 -14.05
CA MET A 170 1.61 12.12 -14.93
C MET A 170 0.78 13.39 -14.92
N LEU A 171 1.44 14.53 -14.72
CA LEU A 171 0.78 15.82 -14.56
C LEU A 171 1.35 16.85 -15.52
N VAL A 172 0.45 17.58 -16.18
CA VAL A 172 0.78 18.76 -16.98
C VAL A 172 0.57 19.99 -16.11
N VAL A 173 1.64 20.71 -15.79
CA VAL A 173 1.56 21.98 -15.04
C VAL A 173 0.88 23.03 -15.93
N LYS A 174 -0.17 23.67 -15.42
CA LYS A 174 -0.93 24.74 -16.08
C LYS A 174 -0.53 26.09 -15.47
N GLU A 175 -1.22 27.16 -15.90
CA GLU A 175 -0.99 28.53 -15.44
C GLU A 175 -1.28 28.74 -13.94
N THR A 176 -2.21 27.96 -13.37
CA THR A 176 -2.67 28.14 -11.98
C THR A 176 -2.71 26.84 -11.17
N ASP A 177 -2.68 25.69 -11.82
CA ASP A 177 -2.77 24.37 -11.19
C ASP A 177 -1.99 23.33 -12.02
N SER A 178 -2.26 22.03 -11.82
CA SER A 178 -1.88 20.97 -12.74
C SER A 178 -3.08 20.14 -13.20
N GLU A 179 -2.92 19.50 -14.35
CA GLU A 179 -3.84 18.50 -14.87
C GLU A 179 -3.19 17.13 -14.75
N ASP A 180 -3.73 16.27 -13.91
CA ASP A 180 -3.40 14.85 -13.91
C ASP A 180 -4.00 14.18 -15.14
N ILE A 181 -3.17 13.55 -15.96
CA ILE A 181 -3.55 12.87 -17.20
C ILE A 181 -3.53 11.33 -17.06
N THR A 182 -3.18 10.80 -15.89
CA THR A 182 -3.37 9.37 -15.57
C THR A 182 -4.77 9.17 -15.01
N LYS A 183 -5.55 8.23 -15.58
CA LYS A 183 -6.97 8.04 -15.22
C LYS A 183 -7.27 6.69 -14.59
N PHE A 184 -6.27 5.81 -14.51
CA PHE A 184 -6.46 4.52 -13.86
C PHE A 184 -6.57 4.73 -12.35
N PRO A 185 -7.58 4.14 -11.68
CA PRO A 185 -7.74 4.33 -10.24
C PRO A 185 -6.56 3.72 -9.46
N TYR A 186 -6.12 4.41 -8.41
CA TYR A 186 -5.11 3.91 -7.48
C TYR A 186 -5.71 3.61 -6.10
N GLY A 187 -4.94 2.93 -5.26
CA GLY A 187 -5.31 2.64 -3.88
C GLY A 187 -6.09 1.33 -3.68
N PRO A 188 -6.14 0.85 -2.42
CA PRO A 188 -6.76 -0.42 -2.06
C PRO A 188 -8.26 -0.50 -2.35
N GLU A 189 -8.96 0.63 -2.39
CA GLU A 189 -10.39 0.72 -2.71
C GLU A 189 -10.72 0.23 -4.13
N HIS A 190 -9.74 0.22 -5.03
CA HIS A 190 -9.91 -0.14 -6.44
C HIS A 190 -9.05 -1.33 -6.85
N ASN A 191 -7.86 -1.47 -6.25
CA ASN A 191 -6.82 -2.37 -6.76
C ASN A 191 -6.62 -3.64 -5.93
N ILE A 192 -7.58 -3.98 -5.05
CA ILE A 192 -7.69 -5.32 -4.47
C ILE A 192 -8.54 -6.18 -5.42
N ILE A 193 -7.85 -6.99 -6.24
CA ILE A 193 -8.49 -7.79 -7.28
C ILE A 193 -9.07 -9.07 -6.68
N LYS A 194 -10.39 -9.24 -6.77
CA LYS A 194 -11.11 -10.47 -6.42
C LYS A 194 -11.38 -11.24 -7.71
N ASN A 195 -10.63 -12.31 -7.94
CA ASN A 195 -10.82 -13.21 -9.09
C ASN A 195 -11.76 -14.36 -8.71
#